data_AF-A0A7C4UVV6-F1
#
_entry.id   AF-A0A7C4UVV6-F1
#
_cell.length_a   1.000
_cell.length_b   1.000
_cell.length_c   1.000
_cell.angle_alpha   90.00
_cell.angle_beta   90.00
_cell.angle_gamma   90.00
#
_symmetry.space_group_name_H-M   'P 1'
#
loop_
_entity.id
_entity.type
_entity.pdbx_description
1 polymer ?
#
loop_
_entity_poly.entity_id
_entity_poly.type
_entity_poly.pdbx_seq_one_letter_code
_entity_poly.pdbx_strand_id
1 'polypeptide(L)'
;MRIVLYGPKASGKTTIGKYVAEVIGVPFYETDELIESTYSSRTGQAKSCRQIYLDEGKDFFSKLEVDAVREIENLDWCMIITGGSLLLNPENRSKLRKNSILIYLTADKKILWNRVSNAGIPPWIDSECPEESFYEELERREEILLPYADIVIDTTNGTIDELAHKIIEKLSEEISIRMNSPNTFGDLVRVTTFGESHGPAIGAVIDGIPPGIEISEEDIQKELDRRRPGQSSITTRRKETDKVHILSGVFENKTTGAPIALLIYNEDPKSHHYDNIKDVFRPGHADYTFFMKFGIRDHRGGGRASGRETAARVSAGAIAKKILERKGIKIYAYSVEIGGISWSGKGSYENIEANPVRCPDAESALKMEEKILEARKEGDSLGGIVQIEIHGVPPGLGDPVFGKLSSRLASAIMSIGAVKGVEFGDGFKLALLRGSEANDAMADGKFMSNHSGGLLGGISTGEPIVMRVVVKPTSSIAKPQKTLNTKFENVEIQVHGRHDPCIVPRAIPVMESMIALTILDAWAKQAKLNPEWAKKWGSPFE
;
A
#
# COMPACT_ATOMS: atom_id res chain seq x y z
N MET A 1 0.02 -12.70 6.60
CA MET A 1 1.01 -12.76 7.70
C MET A 1 0.60 -13.82 8.68
N ARG A 2 1.50 -14.71 9.09
CA ARG A 2 1.21 -15.79 10.06
C ARG A 2 1.85 -15.49 11.40
N ILE A 3 1.20 -15.86 12.49
CA ILE A 3 1.78 -15.81 13.83
C ILE A 3 2.08 -17.25 14.23
N VAL A 4 3.36 -17.61 14.30
CA VAL A 4 3.79 -18.98 14.55
C VAL A 4 4.30 -19.08 15.98
N LEU A 5 3.56 -19.79 16.84
CA LEU A 5 3.94 -20.04 18.23
C LEU A 5 4.64 -21.40 18.34
N TYR A 6 5.86 -21.38 18.83
CA TYR A 6 6.70 -22.56 18.97
C TYR A 6 7.48 -22.53 20.28
N GLY A 7 8.11 -23.65 20.64
CA GLY A 7 8.73 -23.82 21.96
C GLY A 7 8.66 -25.26 22.47
N PRO A 8 9.29 -25.54 23.62
CA PRO A 8 9.39 -26.88 24.18
C PRO A 8 8.02 -27.43 24.57
N LYS A 9 7.94 -28.75 24.75
CA LYS A 9 6.71 -29.40 25.23
C LYS A 9 6.37 -28.84 26.62
N ALA A 10 5.07 -28.66 26.89
CA ALA A 10 4.53 -28.09 28.13
C ALA A 10 4.84 -26.60 28.43
N SER A 11 5.32 -25.83 27.45
CA SER A 11 5.45 -24.36 27.58
C SER A 11 4.14 -23.58 27.49
N GLY A 12 3.00 -24.26 27.26
CA GLY A 12 1.67 -23.64 27.20
C GLY A 12 1.23 -23.16 25.82
N LYS A 13 1.93 -23.54 24.73
CA LYS A 13 1.65 -23.08 23.35
C LYS A 13 0.18 -23.18 22.95
N THR A 14 -0.43 -24.36 23.08
CA THR A 14 -1.81 -24.59 22.63
C THR A 14 -2.79 -23.72 23.41
N THR A 15 -2.66 -23.67 24.74
CA THR A 15 -3.58 -22.92 25.60
C THR A 15 -3.43 -21.40 25.42
N ILE A 16 -2.20 -20.89 25.50
CA ILE A 16 -1.93 -19.46 25.34
C ILE A 16 -2.24 -19.02 23.91
N GLY A 17 -1.87 -19.84 22.92
CA GLY A 17 -2.13 -19.56 21.51
C GLY A 17 -3.62 -19.51 21.19
N LYS A 18 -4.42 -20.48 21.66
CA LYS A 18 -5.89 -20.46 21.46
C LYS A 18 -6.49 -19.17 22.02
N TYR A 19 -6.09 -18.79 23.22
CA TYR A 19 -6.57 -17.55 23.86
C TYR A 19 -6.13 -16.29 23.09
N VAL A 20 -4.86 -16.18 22.71
CA VAL A 20 -4.37 -15.03 21.92
C VAL A 20 -5.11 -14.94 20.59
N ALA A 21 -5.28 -16.07 19.88
CA ALA A 21 -5.99 -16.12 18.60
C ALA A 21 -7.46 -15.65 18.72
N GLU A 22 -8.13 -16.05 19.80
CA GLU A 22 -9.49 -15.60 20.12
C GLU A 22 -9.54 -14.09 20.39
N VAL A 23 -8.63 -13.57 21.23
CA VAL A 23 -8.57 -12.14 21.58
C VAL A 23 -8.29 -11.26 20.36
N ILE A 24 -7.38 -11.67 19.47
CA ILE A 24 -7.02 -10.90 18.27
C ILE A 24 -7.92 -11.21 17.06
N GLY A 25 -8.83 -12.19 17.17
CA GLY A 25 -9.82 -12.53 16.15
C GLY A 25 -9.24 -13.17 14.89
N VAL A 26 -8.27 -14.07 15.01
CA VAL A 26 -7.67 -14.77 13.85
C VAL A 26 -7.95 -16.29 13.89
N PRO A 27 -8.07 -16.96 12.74
CA PRO A 27 -8.12 -18.42 12.67
C PRO A 27 -6.94 -19.08 13.38
N PHE A 28 -7.22 -20.15 14.10
CA PHE A 28 -6.24 -20.92 14.86
C PHE A 28 -6.02 -22.29 14.21
N TYR A 29 -4.76 -22.68 14.03
CA TYR A 29 -4.35 -23.97 13.49
C TYR A 29 -3.29 -24.62 14.37
N GLU A 30 -3.40 -25.92 14.59
CA GLU A 30 -2.41 -26.72 15.32
C GLU A 30 -1.87 -27.82 14.41
N THR A 31 -0.55 -27.87 14.23
CA THR A 31 0.06 -28.82 13.29
C THR A 31 -0.18 -30.26 13.67
N ASP A 32 -0.28 -30.55 14.98
CA ASP A 32 -0.52 -31.90 15.49
C ASP A 32 -1.92 -32.38 15.09
N GLU A 33 -2.95 -31.52 15.12
CA GLU A 33 -4.30 -31.84 14.63
C GLU A 33 -4.32 -32.09 13.10
N LEU A 34 -3.51 -31.35 12.35
CA LEU A 34 -3.34 -31.56 10.90
C LEU A 34 -2.63 -32.89 10.59
N ILE A 35 -1.62 -33.25 11.37
CA ILE A 35 -0.91 -34.53 11.24
C ILE A 35 -1.86 -35.70 11.52
N GLU A 36 -2.63 -35.63 12.60
CA GLU A 36 -3.59 -36.67 12.99
C GLU A 36 -4.71 -36.83 11.96
N SER A 37 -5.26 -35.71 11.46
CA SER A 37 -6.29 -35.73 10.43
C SER A 37 -5.77 -36.24 9.08
N THR A 38 -4.55 -35.86 8.69
CA THR A 38 -3.87 -36.37 7.49
C THR A 38 -3.59 -37.86 7.60
N TYR A 39 -3.14 -38.34 8.76
CA TYR A 39 -2.94 -39.77 8.99
C TYR A 39 -4.25 -40.52 8.88
N SER A 40 -5.30 -40.06 9.58
CA SER A 40 -6.61 -40.70 9.57
C SER A 40 -7.22 -40.77 8.18
N SER A 41 -7.04 -39.74 7.35
CA SER A 41 -7.55 -39.73 5.99
C SER A 41 -6.75 -40.62 5.03
N ARG A 42 -5.47 -40.88 5.31
CA ARG A 42 -4.63 -41.81 4.53
C ARG A 42 -4.80 -43.27 4.91
N THR A 43 -4.97 -43.57 6.21
CA THR A 43 -4.95 -44.94 6.73
C THR A 43 -6.33 -45.45 7.16
N GLY A 44 -7.31 -44.55 7.30
CA GLY A 44 -8.62 -44.86 7.87
C GLY A 44 -8.61 -45.04 9.39
N GLN A 45 -7.48 -44.77 10.07
CA GLN A 45 -7.33 -44.96 11.52
C GLN A 45 -7.09 -43.63 12.24
N ALA A 46 -7.90 -43.33 13.25
CA ALA A 46 -7.67 -42.20 14.14
C ALA A 46 -6.64 -42.56 15.22
N LYS A 47 -5.46 -41.94 15.17
CA LYS A 47 -4.38 -42.11 16.15
C LYS A 47 -3.82 -40.75 16.54
N SER A 48 -3.41 -40.59 17.79
CA SER A 48 -2.71 -39.38 18.23
C SER A 48 -1.29 -39.32 17.63
N CYS A 49 -0.70 -38.12 17.56
CA CYS A 49 0.69 -37.95 17.13
C CYS A 49 1.67 -38.88 17.88
N ARG A 50 1.44 -39.11 19.19
CA ARG A 50 2.25 -40.05 19.98
C ARG A 50 2.15 -41.49 19.48
N GLN A 51 0.93 -41.95 19.18
CA GLN A 51 0.71 -43.31 18.68
C GLN A 51 1.23 -43.47 17.26
N ILE A 52 1.01 -42.47 16.39
CA ILE A 52 1.57 -42.47 15.03
C ILE A 52 3.10 -42.59 15.08
N TYR A 53 3.75 -41.82 15.97
CA TYR A 53 5.20 -41.88 16.13
C TYR A 53 5.70 -43.25 16.62
N LEU A 54 5.00 -43.87 17.57
CA LEU A 54 5.37 -45.19 18.11
C LEU A 54 5.15 -46.32 17.10
N ASP A 55 4.05 -46.28 16.36
CA ASP A 55 3.66 -47.36 15.45
C ASP A 55 4.39 -47.30 14.10
N GLU A 56 4.53 -46.10 13.53
CA GLU A 56 5.03 -45.90 12.16
C GLU A 56 6.50 -45.42 12.14
N GLY A 57 7.02 -44.98 13.29
CA GLY A 57 8.37 -44.48 13.44
C GLY A 57 8.59 -43.04 12.95
N LYS A 58 9.80 -42.54 13.21
CA LYS A 58 10.20 -41.14 13.02
C LYS A 58 10.14 -40.67 11.56
N ASP A 59 10.58 -41.50 10.62
CA ASP A 59 10.69 -41.11 9.21
C ASP A 59 9.31 -40.90 8.58
N PHE A 60 8.34 -41.74 8.95
CA PHE A 60 6.96 -41.58 8.50
C PHE A 60 6.30 -40.36 9.13
N PHE A 61 6.48 -40.16 10.45
CA PHE A 61 6.00 -38.96 11.15
C PHE A 61 6.56 -37.67 10.55
N SER A 62 7.86 -37.65 10.20
CA SER A 62 8.52 -36.49 9.57
C SER A 62 7.91 -36.14 8.21
N LYS A 63 7.45 -37.14 7.43
CA LYS A 63 6.74 -36.90 6.16
C LYS A 63 5.38 -36.24 6.40
N LEU A 64 4.66 -36.67 7.44
CA LEU A 64 3.39 -36.03 7.83
C LEU A 64 3.60 -34.58 8.30
N GLU A 65 4.70 -34.28 9.03
CA GLU A 65 5.05 -32.90 9.38
C GLU A 65 5.26 -32.04 8.13
N VAL A 66 5.95 -32.55 7.10
CA VAL A 66 6.14 -31.83 5.82
C VAL A 66 4.81 -31.56 5.12
N ASP A 67 3.89 -32.53 5.13
CA ASP A 67 2.58 -32.38 4.52
C ASP A 67 1.70 -31.38 5.28
N ALA A 68 1.71 -31.42 6.62
CA ALA A 68 1.04 -30.43 7.46
C ALA A 68 1.57 -29.01 7.21
N VAL A 69 2.89 -28.85 7.01
CA VAL A 69 3.48 -27.56 6.64
C VAL A 69 2.99 -27.09 5.28
N ARG A 70 2.90 -27.96 4.26
CA ARG A 70 2.38 -27.59 2.93
C ARG A 70 0.94 -27.10 2.99
N GLU A 71 0.12 -27.67 3.87
CA GLU A 71 -1.26 -27.23 4.05
C GLU A 71 -1.35 -25.82 4.63
N ILE A 72 -0.46 -25.49 5.57
CA ILE A 72 -0.47 -24.18 6.25
C ILE A 72 0.49 -23.14 5.62
N GLU A 73 1.29 -23.53 4.62
CA GLU A 73 2.34 -22.65 4.10
C GLU A 73 1.79 -21.42 3.37
N ASN A 74 0.57 -21.52 2.85
CA ASN A 74 -0.11 -20.46 2.09
C ASN A 74 -1.22 -19.79 2.88
N LEU A 75 -1.39 -20.12 4.17
CA LEU A 75 -2.35 -19.45 5.03
C LEU A 75 -1.87 -18.04 5.39
N ASP A 76 -2.83 -17.14 5.56
CA ASP A 76 -2.60 -15.75 5.94
C ASP A 76 -3.56 -15.34 7.06
N TRP A 77 -3.08 -14.42 7.91
CA TRP A 77 -3.83 -13.85 9.02
C TRP A 77 -4.35 -14.91 9.98
N CYS A 78 -3.48 -15.85 10.35
CA CYS A 78 -3.80 -16.95 11.26
C CYS A 78 -2.72 -17.14 12.32
N MET A 79 -3.10 -17.79 13.41
CA MET A 79 -2.19 -18.31 14.41
C MET A 79 -1.92 -19.79 14.15
N ILE A 80 -0.64 -20.17 14.12
CA ILE A 80 -0.18 -21.53 13.90
C ILE A 80 0.61 -21.97 15.11
N ILE A 81 0.21 -23.09 15.71
CA ILE A 81 0.96 -23.76 16.76
C ILE A 81 1.72 -24.92 16.14
N THR A 82 3.04 -24.92 16.32
CA THR A 82 3.88 -26.00 15.81
C THR A 82 4.22 -27.01 16.91
N GLY A 83 4.20 -28.29 16.54
CA GLY A 83 4.81 -29.37 17.30
C GLY A 83 6.31 -29.14 17.49
N GLY A 84 6.87 -29.71 18.56
CA GLY A 84 8.23 -29.37 19.01
C GLY A 84 9.36 -29.75 18.04
N SER A 85 9.13 -30.72 17.15
CA SER A 85 10.12 -31.22 16.17
C SER A 85 10.03 -30.55 14.80
N LEU A 86 8.87 -30.01 14.46
CA LEU A 86 8.55 -29.57 13.09
C LEU A 86 9.51 -28.48 12.58
N LEU A 87 9.87 -27.52 13.43
CA LEU A 87 10.79 -26.43 13.09
C LEU A 87 12.28 -26.83 13.15
N LEU A 88 12.62 -28.02 13.66
CA LEU A 88 14.00 -28.52 13.62
C LEU A 88 14.40 -28.87 12.18
N ASN A 89 13.45 -29.28 11.35
CA ASN A 89 13.66 -29.50 9.92
C ASN A 89 13.88 -28.15 9.19
N PRO A 90 15.02 -27.96 8.49
CA PRO A 90 15.32 -26.70 7.79
C PRO A 90 14.32 -26.31 6.68
N GLU A 91 13.75 -27.28 5.96
CA GLU A 91 12.78 -27.02 4.89
C GLU A 91 11.47 -26.49 5.46
N ASN A 92 10.94 -27.15 6.50
CA ASN A 92 9.74 -26.72 7.21
C ASN A 92 9.93 -25.34 7.82
N ARG A 93 11.09 -25.11 8.47
CA ARG A 93 11.44 -23.82 9.05
C ARG A 93 11.50 -22.71 8.00
N SER A 94 12.11 -22.96 6.83
CA SER A 94 12.16 -21.99 5.73
C SER A 94 10.76 -21.58 5.24
N LYS A 95 9.87 -22.56 5.04
CA LYS A 95 8.48 -22.32 4.62
C LYS A 95 7.68 -21.52 5.63
N LEU A 96 7.80 -21.86 6.91
CA LEU A 96 7.09 -21.18 8.00
C LEU A 96 7.70 -19.83 8.37
N ARG A 97 8.98 -19.58 8.09
CA ARG A 97 9.64 -18.29 8.38
C ARG A 97 9.14 -17.16 7.49
N LYS A 98 8.92 -17.43 6.20
CA LYS A 98 8.49 -16.40 5.23
C LYS A 98 7.17 -15.75 5.67
N ASN A 99 7.05 -14.42 5.63
CA ASN A 99 5.80 -13.71 5.96
C ASN A 99 5.17 -14.07 7.33
N SER A 100 6.00 -14.44 8.31
CA SER A 100 5.55 -14.86 9.64
C SER A 100 6.26 -14.12 10.76
N ILE A 101 5.57 -13.94 11.88
CA ILE A 101 6.16 -13.58 13.17
C ILE A 101 6.30 -14.86 14.00
N LEU A 102 7.52 -15.20 14.37
CA LEU A 102 7.88 -16.39 15.11
C LEU A 102 7.99 -16.06 16.60
N ILE A 103 7.14 -16.67 17.42
CA ILE A 103 7.09 -16.46 18.87
C ILE A 103 7.59 -17.72 19.56
N TYR A 104 8.73 -17.62 20.24
CA TYR A 104 9.28 -18.69 21.04
C TYR A 104 8.77 -18.57 22.48
N LEU A 105 8.03 -19.58 22.93
CA LEU A 105 7.72 -19.76 24.35
C LEU A 105 8.84 -20.55 25.01
N THR A 106 9.35 -20.06 26.14
CA THR A 106 10.32 -20.76 27.00
C THR A 106 9.82 -20.80 28.44
N ALA A 107 10.42 -21.62 29.31
CA ALA A 107 10.17 -21.63 30.75
C ALA A 107 11.30 -22.34 31.48
N ASP A 108 11.38 -22.17 32.80
CA ASP A 108 12.31 -22.89 33.65
C ASP A 108 12.25 -24.41 33.41
N LYS A 109 13.42 -25.01 33.21
CA LYS A 109 13.55 -26.41 32.81
C LYS A 109 12.93 -27.37 33.82
N LYS A 110 13.01 -27.08 35.13
CA LYS A 110 12.41 -27.91 36.18
C LYS A 110 10.89 -27.84 36.12
N ILE A 111 10.33 -26.66 35.85
CA ILE A 111 8.88 -26.49 35.68
C ILE A 111 8.39 -27.26 34.46
N LEU A 112 9.10 -27.15 33.33
CA LEU A 112 8.78 -27.90 32.11
C LEU A 112 8.85 -29.41 32.37
N TRP A 113 9.89 -29.88 33.04
CA TRP A 113 10.04 -31.30 33.41
C TRP A 113 8.87 -31.79 34.25
N ASN A 114 8.52 -31.07 35.33
CA ASN A 114 7.39 -31.43 36.18
C ASN A 114 6.08 -31.54 35.38
N ARG A 115 5.82 -30.59 34.47
CA ARG A 115 4.62 -30.62 33.62
C ARG A 115 4.64 -31.80 32.64
N VAL A 116 5.79 -32.11 32.05
CA VAL A 116 5.96 -33.21 31.10
C VAL A 116 5.84 -34.57 31.79
N SER A 117 6.49 -34.76 32.94
CA SER A 117 6.45 -35.99 33.73
C SER A 117 5.04 -36.35 34.18
N ASN A 118 4.25 -35.35 34.59
CA ASN A 118 2.84 -35.54 34.97
C ASN A 118 1.94 -35.91 33.78
N ALA A 119 2.26 -35.45 32.57
CA ALA A 119 1.51 -35.75 31.35
C ALA A 119 1.98 -37.03 30.62
N GLY A 120 3.06 -37.66 31.12
CA GLY A 120 3.68 -38.83 30.54
C GLY A 120 4.93 -38.50 29.72
N ILE A 121 6.02 -39.22 30.03
CA ILE A 121 7.34 -39.04 29.43
C ILE A 121 7.26 -39.29 27.91
N PRO A 122 7.70 -38.31 27.09
CA PRO A 122 7.77 -38.47 25.65
C PRO A 122 8.61 -39.67 25.19
N PRO A 123 8.22 -40.35 24.09
CA PRO A 123 8.89 -41.57 23.64
C PRO A 123 10.30 -41.37 23.06
N TRP A 124 10.75 -40.12 22.87
CA TRP A 124 12.09 -39.79 22.38
C TRP A 124 13.08 -39.45 23.50
N ILE A 125 12.64 -39.49 24.75
CA ILE A 125 13.49 -39.28 25.92
C ILE A 125 14.03 -40.64 26.37
N ASP A 126 15.30 -40.67 26.73
CA ASP A 126 15.94 -41.88 27.25
C ASP A 126 15.26 -42.34 28.55
N SER A 127 14.92 -43.63 28.63
CA SER A 127 14.29 -44.21 29.80
C SER A 127 15.25 -44.46 30.97
N GLU A 128 16.57 -44.47 30.73
CA GLU A 128 17.57 -44.71 31.79
C GLU A 128 17.77 -43.47 32.67
N CYS A 129 17.90 -42.28 32.06
CA CYS A 129 18.03 -40.99 32.76
C CYS A 129 17.06 -39.93 32.18
N PRO A 130 15.74 -40.05 32.42
CA PRO A 130 14.73 -39.25 31.71
C PRO A 130 14.80 -37.73 31.93
N GLU A 131 15.15 -37.28 33.14
CA GLU A 131 15.22 -35.86 33.47
C GLU A 131 16.43 -35.18 32.82
N GLU A 132 17.60 -35.80 32.91
CA GLU A 132 18.83 -35.29 32.31
C GLU A 132 18.72 -35.27 30.78
N SER A 133 18.21 -36.35 30.18
CA SER A 133 17.94 -36.45 28.75
C SER A 133 16.94 -35.38 28.26
N PHE A 134 15.93 -35.03 29.08
CA PHE A 134 15.01 -33.94 28.78
C PHE A 134 15.70 -32.57 28.77
N TYR A 135 16.59 -32.31 29.73
CA TYR A 135 17.31 -31.04 29.81
C TYR A 135 18.29 -30.87 28.65
N GLU A 136 19.03 -31.91 28.28
CA GLU A 136 19.94 -31.86 27.13
C GLU A 136 19.18 -31.59 25.83
N GLU A 137 18.04 -32.25 25.62
CA GLU A 137 17.21 -32.03 24.43
C GLU A 137 16.56 -30.63 24.44
N LEU A 138 16.21 -30.11 25.61
CA LEU A 138 15.69 -28.74 25.74
C LEU A 138 16.77 -27.72 25.35
N GLU A 139 17.97 -27.83 25.92
CA GLU A 139 19.10 -26.92 25.65
C GLU A 139 19.49 -26.97 24.16
N ARG A 140 19.57 -28.17 23.57
CA ARG A 140 19.83 -28.35 22.14
C ARG A 140 18.77 -27.68 21.26
N ARG A 141 17.48 -27.84 21.59
CA ARG A 141 16.39 -27.23 20.80
C ARG A 141 16.40 -25.72 20.93
N GLU A 142 16.68 -25.20 22.11
CA GLU A 142 16.80 -23.77 22.34
C GLU A 142 17.93 -23.18 21.50
N GLU A 143 19.12 -23.80 21.49
CA GLU A 143 20.25 -23.37 20.65
C GLU A 143 19.89 -23.30 19.16
N ILE A 144 19.13 -24.29 18.66
CA ILE A 144 18.73 -24.36 17.24
C ILE A 144 17.60 -23.37 16.92
N LEU A 145 16.62 -23.20 17.80
CA LEU A 145 15.34 -22.59 17.47
C LEU A 145 15.20 -21.14 17.98
N LEU A 146 15.87 -20.77 19.06
CA LEU A 146 15.84 -19.42 19.63
C LEU A 146 16.35 -18.35 18.66
N PRO A 147 17.43 -18.56 17.85
CA PRO A 147 17.91 -17.55 16.90
C PRO A 147 16.90 -17.16 15.81
N TYR A 148 15.85 -17.95 15.61
CA TYR A 148 14.78 -17.67 14.64
C TYR A 148 13.58 -16.94 15.25
N ALA A 149 13.58 -16.73 16.58
CA ALA A 149 12.50 -16.08 17.28
C ALA A 149 12.50 -14.59 16.95
N ASP A 150 11.35 -14.07 16.57
CA ASP A 150 11.11 -12.64 16.52
C ASP A 150 10.72 -12.12 17.92
N ILE A 151 9.99 -12.94 18.68
CA ILE A 151 9.55 -12.63 20.05
C ILE A 151 9.87 -13.83 20.94
N VAL A 152 10.38 -13.57 22.15
CA VAL A 152 10.62 -14.59 23.17
C VAL A 152 9.77 -14.29 24.41
N ILE A 153 9.01 -15.28 24.87
CA ILE A 153 8.14 -15.17 26.04
C ILE A 153 8.47 -16.27 27.03
N ASP A 154 8.92 -15.87 28.21
CA ASP A 154 9.08 -16.76 29.35
C ASP A 154 7.72 -17.01 30.03
N THR A 155 7.30 -18.27 30.11
CA THR A 155 6.05 -18.76 30.71
C THR A 155 6.27 -19.46 32.06
N THR A 156 7.44 -19.25 32.69
CA THR A 156 7.77 -19.71 34.05
C THR A 156 6.73 -19.22 35.06
N ASN A 157 6.38 -17.94 34.97
CA ASN A 157 5.44 -17.27 35.88
C ASN A 157 4.36 -16.52 35.09
N GLY A 158 3.23 -16.24 35.75
CA GLY A 158 2.11 -15.48 35.19
C GLY A 158 0.92 -16.35 34.79
N THR A 159 -0.25 -15.73 34.79
CA THR A 159 -1.49 -16.35 34.33
C THR A 159 -1.55 -16.41 32.79
N ILE A 160 -2.46 -17.21 32.24
CA ILE A 160 -2.67 -17.30 30.78
C ILE A 160 -3.01 -15.91 30.23
N ASP A 161 -3.88 -15.17 30.92
CA ASP A 161 -4.28 -13.83 30.52
C ASP A 161 -3.08 -12.87 30.49
N GLU A 162 -2.27 -12.84 31.54
CA GLU A 162 -1.07 -11.98 31.59
C GLU A 162 -0.07 -12.30 30.48
N LEU A 163 0.19 -13.59 30.23
CA LEU A 163 1.10 -14.04 29.18
C LEU A 163 0.55 -13.73 27.78
N ALA A 164 -0.76 -13.88 27.58
CA ALA A 164 -1.42 -13.52 26.34
C ALA A 164 -1.35 -12.01 26.05
N HIS A 165 -1.60 -11.16 27.06
CA HIS A 165 -1.46 -9.71 26.91
C HIS A 165 -0.02 -9.33 26.56
N LYS A 166 0.98 -9.94 27.20
CA LYS A 166 2.40 -9.73 26.89
C LYS A 166 2.75 -10.15 25.46
N ILE A 167 2.19 -11.25 24.98
CA ILE A 167 2.34 -11.68 23.57
C ILE A 167 1.73 -10.65 22.63
N ILE A 168 0.52 -10.18 22.91
CA ILE A 168 -0.19 -9.20 22.07
C ILE A 168 0.57 -7.88 22.00
N GLU A 169 1.11 -7.40 23.12
CA GLU A 169 1.93 -6.20 23.19
C GLU A 169 3.18 -6.33 22.31
N LYS A 170 3.95 -7.42 22.48
CA LYS A 170 5.17 -7.69 21.68
C LYS A 170 4.86 -7.93 20.20
N LEU A 171 3.74 -8.57 19.89
CA LEU A 171 3.23 -8.70 18.52
C LEU A 171 2.94 -7.34 17.91
N SER A 172 2.30 -6.44 18.66
CA SER A 172 2.00 -5.09 18.21
C SER A 172 3.28 -4.29 17.91
N GLU A 173 4.29 -4.38 18.78
CA GLU A 173 5.61 -3.79 18.55
C GLU A 173 6.24 -4.33 17.26
N GLU A 174 6.28 -5.66 17.08
CA GLU A 174 6.95 -6.30 15.95
C GLU A 174 6.21 -6.03 14.63
N ILE A 175 4.88 -6.04 14.63
CA ILE A 175 4.07 -5.65 13.48
C ILE A 175 4.35 -4.19 13.12
N SER A 176 4.42 -3.30 14.11
CA SER A 176 4.69 -1.88 13.88
C SER A 176 6.05 -1.63 13.22
N ILE A 177 7.07 -2.41 13.59
CA ILE A 177 8.41 -2.37 12.96
C ILE A 177 8.36 -2.90 11.52
N ARG A 178 7.57 -3.95 11.26
CA ARG A 178 7.50 -4.63 9.95
C ARG A 178 6.53 -3.99 8.96
N MET A 179 5.65 -3.12 9.42
CA MET A 179 4.72 -2.43 8.54
C MET A 179 5.49 -1.49 7.61
N ASN A 180 5.51 -1.82 6.32
CA ASN A 180 5.74 -0.82 5.28
C ASN A 180 4.63 0.22 5.42
N SER A 181 5.01 1.39 5.91
CA SER A 181 4.05 2.41 6.31
C SER A 181 3.22 2.82 5.09
N PRO A 182 1.90 2.54 5.04
CA PRO A 182 1.10 2.77 3.82
C PRO A 182 0.87 4.26 3.52
N ASN A 183 1.40 5.16 4.37
CA ASN A 183 1.48 6.59 4.11
C ASN A 183 2.83 7.04 3.51
N THR A 184 3.76 6.11 3.25
CA THR A 184 5.05 6.36 2.60
C THR A 184 5.05 5.80 1.18
N PHE A 185 5.47 6.61 0.21
CA PHE A 185 5.58 6.26 -1.21
C PHE A 185 7.03 6.39 -1.70
N GLY A 186 7.49 5.46 -2.53
CA GLY A 186 8.86 5.43 -3.09
C GLY A 186 9.86 4.63 -2.24
N ASP A 187 11.03 4.32 -2.80
CA ASP A 187 12.05 3.52 -2.09
C ASP A 187 13.33 4.33 -1.77
N LEU A 188 13.90 5.04 -2.75
CA LEU A 188 15.06 5.93 -2.54
C LEU A 188 14.60 7.36 -2.27
N VAL A 189 13.71 7.88 -3.12
CA VAL A 189 13.02 9.15 -2.88
C VAL A 189 11.69 8.83 -2.24
N ARG A 190 11.60 9.04 -0.93
CA ARG A 190 10.48 8.59 -0.11
C ARG A 190 9.64 9.78 0.31
N VAL A 191 8.33 9.70 0.12
CA VAL A 191 7.38 10.72 0.55
C VAL A 191 6.42 10.13 1.56
N THR A 192 6.42 10.67 2.77
CA THR A 192 5.47 10.29 3.83
C THR A 192 4.46 11.40 4.04
N THR A 193 3.16 11.15 3.83
CA THR A 193 2.11 12.15 4.06
C THR A 193 1.48 12.02 5.45
N PHE A 194 1.00 13.13 6.01
CA PHE A 194 0.31 13.18 7.30
C PHE A 194 -0.84 14.20 7.32
N GLY A 195 -1.71 14.06 8.33
CA GLY A 195 -2.82 14.96 8.62
C GLY A 195 -4.16 14.59 7.98
N GLU A 196 -5.21 15.15 8.54
CA GLU A 196 -6.61 14.95 8.15
C GLU A 196 -7.21 16.24 7.60
N SER A 197 -8.27 16.10 6.79
CA SER A 197 -8.90 17.27 6.16
C SER A 197 -9.43 18.35 7.11
N HIS A 198 -9.80 17.96 8.34
CA HIS A 198 -10.31 18.87 9.38
C HIS A 198 -9.40 18.90 10.61
N GLY A 199 -8.18 18.36 10.50
CA GLY A 199 -7.14 18.55 11.49
C GLY A 199 -6.56 19.98 11.43
N PRO A 200 -5.59 20.32 12.30
CA PRO A 200 -4.95 21.65 12.28
C PRO A 200 -4.11 21.89 11.01
N ALA A 201 -3.55 20.83 10.44
CA ALA A 201 -2.70 20.89 9.27
C ALA A 201 -2.64 19.54 8.55
N ILE A 202 -2.16 19.58 7.31
CA ILE A 202 -1.69 18.42 6.55
C ILE A 202 -0.25 18.67 6.10
N GLY A 203 0.45 17.64 5.67
CA GLY A 203 1.81 17.82 5.21
C GLY A 203 2.46 16.57 4.66
N ALA A 204 3.70 16.73 4.23
CA ALA A 204 4.55 15.66 3.74
C ALA A 204 5.97 15.80 4.27
N VAL A 205 6.65 14.68 4.46
CA VAL A 205 8.10 14.62 4.61
C VAL A 205 8.66 13.92 3.39
N ILE A 206 9.51 14.59 2.62
CA ILE A 206 10.25 13.99 1.51
C ILE A 206 11.70 13.76 1.91
N ASP A 207 12.19 12.55 1.70
CA ASP A 207 13.52 12.09 2.03
C ASP A 207 14.23 11.53 0.78
N GLY A 208 15.56 11.49 0.80
CA GLY A 208 16.38 11.00 -0.31
C GLY A 208 16.76 12.03 -1.37
N ILE A 209 16.48 13.32 -1.12
CA ILE A 209 16.93 14.43 -1.97
C ILE A 209 18.34 14.86 -1.54
N PRO A 210 19.37 14.80 -2.40
CA PRO A 210 20.74 15.16 -2.02
C PRO A 210 20.88 16.66 -1.74
N PRO A 211 21.96 17.09 -1.06
CA PRO A 211 22.23 18.50 -0.83
C PRO A 211 22.51 19.27 -2.14
N GLY A 212 22.23 20.58 -2.12
CA GLY A 212 22.63 21.52 -3.17
C GLY A 212 21.58 21.81 -4.24
N ILE A 213 20.39 21.21 -4.17
CA ILE A 213 19.30 21.46 -5.13
C ILE A 213 18.54 22.71 -4.69
N GLU A 214 18.41 23.68 -5.59
CA GLU A 214 17.69 24.91 -5.30
C GLU A 214 16.17 24.67 -5.24
N ILE A 215 15.56 24.93 -4.07
CA ILE A 215 14.12 24.78 -3.80
C ILE A 215 13.67 25.92 -2.90
N SER A 216 12.50 26.49 -3.22
CA SER A 216 11.82 27.53 -2.46
C SER A 216 10.34 27.20 -2.25
N GLU A 217 9.68 27.88 -1.33
CA GLU A 217 8.22 27.74 -1.12
C GLU A 217 7.45 28.17 -2.38
N GLU A 218 7.94 29.18 -3.12
CA GLU A 218 7.33 29.68 -4.35
C GLU A 218 7.29 28.63 -5.47
N ASP A 219 8.31 27.77 -5.55
CA ASP A 219 8.32 26.66 -6.52
C ASP A 219 7.18 25.68 -6.25
N ILE A 220 6.95 25.39 -4.97
CA ILE A 220 5.93 24.44 -4.52
C ILE A 220 4.53 25.08 -4.63
N GLN A 221 4.42 26.36 -4.28
CA GLN A 221 3.15 27.09 -4.26
C GLN A 221 2.50 27.15 -5.65
N LYS A 222 3.29 27.27 -6.74
CA LYS A 222 2.77 27.25 -8.12
C LYS A 222 1.96 25.98 -8.42
N GLU A 223 2.45 24.83 -7.98
CA GLU A 223 1.78 23.55 -8.20
C GLU A 223 0.57 23.36 -7.28
N LEU A 224 0.67 23.82 -6.02
CA LEU A 224 -0.46 23.85 -5.09
C LEU A 224 -1.59 24.75 -5.59
N ASP A 225 -1.24 25.91 -6.15
CA ASP A 225 -2.21 26.83 -6.73
C ASP A 225 -2.94 26.16 -7.89
N ARG A 226 -2.26 25.44 -8.79
CA ARG A 226 -2.90 24.66 -9.88
C ARG A 226 -3.91 23.62 -9.36
N ARG A 227 -3.67 23.03 -8.19
CA ARG A 227 -4.56 22.04 -7.54
C ARG A 227 -5.76 22.67 -6.81
N ARG A 228 -5.60 23.91 -6.37
CA ARG A 228 -6.50 24.60 -5.43
C ARG A 228 -7.93 24.65 -5.96
N PRO A 229 -8.97 24.43 -5.12
CA PRO A 229 -10.35 24.66 -5.53
C PRO A 229 -10.64 26.15 -5.81
N GLY A 230 -11.76 26.42 -6.49
CA GLY A 230 -12.32 27.78 -6.59
C GLY A 230 -11.64 28.68 -7.61
N GLN A 231 -10.85 28.12 -8.51
CA GLN A 231 -10.21 28.85 -9.62
C GLN A 231 -11.19 29.22 -10.73
N SER A 232 -12.35 28.58 -10.79
CA SER A 232 -13.28 28.69 -11.93
C SER A 232 -14.74 28.50 -11.52
N SER A 233 -15.64 28.87 -12.44
CA SER A 233 -17.08 28.63 -12.36
C SER A 233 -17.44 27.16 -12.16
N ILE A 234 -16.58 26.21 -12.56
CA ILE A 234 -16.83 24.77 -12.51
C ILE A 234 -16.25 24.05 -11.29
N THR A 235 -15.50 24.74 -10.42
CA THR A 235 -14.95 24.17 -9.18
C THR A 235 -15.71 24.67 -7.94
N THR A 236 -15.47 24.03 -6.80
CA THR A 236 -16.05 24.41 -5.51
C THR A 236 -15.62 25.80 -5.09
N ARG A 237 -16.52 26.60 -4.50
CA ARG A 237 -16.24 27.98 -4.06
C ARG A 237 -15.47 28.06 -2.74
N ARG A 238 -14.65 27.06 -2.37
CA ARG A 238 -13.79 27.12 -1.18
C ARG A 238 -12.55 27.94 -1.51
N LYS A 239 -12.09 28.75 -0.54
CA LYS A 239 -10.86 29.54 -0.63
C LYS A 239 -9.88 29.03 0.42
N GLU A 240 -9.33 27.84 0.19
CA GLU A 240 -8.21 27.33 0.99
C GLU A 240 -6.95 27.87 0.32
N THR A 241 -6.14 28.70 0.98
CA THR A 241 -4.96 29.33 0.34
C THR A 241 -3.88 28.30 -0.04
N ASP A 242 -3.91 27.12 0.56
CA ASP A 242 -2.94 26.03 0.41
C ASP A 242 -1.50 26.53 0.57
N LYS A 243 -1.28 27.45 1.53
CA LYS A 243 0.04 28.00 1.79
C LYS A 243 0.96 26.94 2.39
N VAL A 244 2.05 26.63 1.70
CA VAL A 244 3.07 25.69 2.16
C VAL A 244 4.13 26.37 3.00
N HIS A 245 4.61 25.65 4.01
CA HIS A 245 5.74 26.01 4.84
C HIS A 245 6.81 24.91 4.78
N ILE A 246 8.05 25.28 4.47
CA ILE A 246 9.21 24.36 4.58
C ILE A 246 9.76 24.46 5.99
N LEU A 247 9.67 23.36 6.76
CA LEU A 247 10.09 23.32 8.16
C LEU A 247 11.52 22.79 8.36
N SER A 248 12.04 22.01 7.42
CA SER A 248 13.37 21.39 7.52
C SER A 248 13.94 21.08 6.14
N GLY A 249 15.20 20.62 6.10
CA GLY A 249 15.81 20.05 4.90
C GLY A 249 16.27 21.07 3.86
N VAL A 250 15.95 22.36 4.03
CA VAL A 250 16.39 23.47 3.17
C VAL A 250 17.08 24.55 3.99
N PHE A 251 18.22 25.03 3.51
CA PHE A 251 18.98 26.16 4.06
C PHE A 251 19.46 27.03 2.90
N GLU A 252 19.29 28.36 2.99
CA GLU A 252 19.64 29.31 1.92
C GLU A 252 19.09 28.90 0.54
N ASN A 253 17.82 28.49 0.49
CA ASN A 253 17.12 27.99 -0.71
C ASN A 253 17.76 26.76 -1.36
N LYS A 254 18.61 26.01 -0.66
CA LYS A 254 19.21 24.77 -1.14
C LYS A 254 18.89 23.61 -0.21
N THR A 255 18.64 22.44 -0.79
CA THR A 255 18.48 21.22 -0.02
C THR A 255 19.77 20.91 0.74
N THR A 256 19.62 20.32 1.92
CA THR A 256 20.74 19.99 2.83
C THR A 256 21.11 18.51 2.80
N GLY A 257 20.34 17.69 2.08
CA GLY A 257 20.45 16.22 2.15
C GLY A 257 19.62 15.60 3.28
N ALA A 258 19.19 16.39 4.26
CA ALA A 258 18.27 15.96 5.30
C ALA A 258 16.81 15.95 4.82
N PRO A 259 15.90 15.23 5.49
CA PRO A 259 14.48 15.21 5.14
C PRO A 259 13.86 16.61 5.10
N ILE A 260 13.09 16.88 4.05
CA ILE A 260 12.37 18.14 3.85
C ILE A 260 10.93 17.95 4.35
N ALA A 261 10.59 18.61 5.45
CA ALA A 261 9.25 18.63 6.01
C ALA A 261 8.45 19.81 5.44
N LEU A 262 7.27 19.51 4.92
CA LEU A 262 6.33 20.44 4.28
C LEU A 262 5.03 20.46 5.09
N LEU A 263 4.57 21.64 5.48
CA LEU A 263 3.37 21.82 6.29
C LEU A 263 2.40 22.79 5.60
N ILE A 264 1.12 22.44 5.58
CA ILE A 264 0.03 23.31 5.11
C ILE A 264 -1.03 23.37 6.20
N TYR A 265 -1.29 24.58 6.72
CA TYR A 265 -2.32 24.80 7.72
C TYR A 265 -3.73 24.76 7.10
N ASN A 266 -4.70 24.28 7.88
CA ASN A 266 -6.11 24.31 7.51
C ASN A 266 -6.77 25.57 8.10
N GLU A 267 -7.03 26.59 7.27
CA GLU A 267 -7.47 27.93 7.73
C GLU A 267 -9.00 28.07 7.97
N ASP A 268 -9.85 27.16 7.47
CA ASP A 268 -11.32 27.24 7.65
C ASP A 268 -11.98 25.85 7.83
N PRO A 269 -11.69 25.09 8.91
CA PRO A 269 -12.36 23.83 9.19
C PRO A 269 -13.78 24.10 9.72
N LYS A 270 -14.73 24.48 8.86
CA LYS A 270 -16.16 24.56 9.22
C LYS A 270 -16.75 23.16 9.40
N SER A 271 -16.46 22.54 10.53
CA SER A 271 -16.91 21.20 10.91
C SER A 271 -18.43 21.07 11.00
N HIS A 272 -19.14 22.14 11.41
CA HIS A 272 -20.59 22.18 11.62
C HIS A 272 -21.44 21.84 10.37
N HIS A 273 -20.89 21.93 9.15
CA HIS A 273 -21.60 21.54 7.94
C HIS A 273 -21.74 20.02 7.75
N TYR A 274 -21.15 19.21 8.63
CA TYR A 274 -21.09 17.75 8.49
C TYR A 274 -21.82 16.96 9.59
N ASP A 275 -22.51 17.63 10.51
CA ASP A 275 -23.23 16.95 11.60
C ASP A 275 -24.31 16.00 11.06
N ASN A 276 -24.98 16.39 9.97
CA ASN A 276 -26.03 15.60 9.30
C ASN A 276 -25.52 14.30 8.66
N ILE A 277 -24.20 14.13 8.51
CA ILE A 277 -23.59 12.92 7.92
C ILE A 277 -22.79 12.11 8.94
N LYS A 278 -22.84 12.49 10.22
CA LYS A 278 -22.07 11.87 11.31
C LYS A 278 -22.34 10.38 11.48
N ASP A 279 -23.58 9.96 11.25
CA ASP A 279 -24.01 8.57 11.45
C ASP A 279 -24.39 7.88 10.13
N VAL A 280 -24.07 8.46 8.98
CA VAL A 280 -24.43 7.94 7.65
C VAL A 280 -23.21 7.63 6.79
N PHE A 281 -23.22 6.49 6.10
CA PHE A 281 -22.20 6.17 5.10
C PHE A 281 -22.58 6.82 3.76
N ARG A 282 -21.78 7.76 3.23
CA ARG A 282 -22.08 8.38 1.94
C ARG A 282 -21.78 7.40 0.80
N PRO A 283 -22.70 7.17 -0.15
CA PRO A 283 -22.43 6.37 -1.32
C PRO A 283 -21.19 6.85 -2.07
N GLY A 284 -20.33 5.91 -2.48
CA GLY A 284 -19.10 6.19 -3.21
C GLY A 284 -17.96 6.82 -2.39
N HIS A 285 -18.16 7.13 -1.11
CA HIS A 285 -17.09 7.57 -0.21
C HIS A 285 -16.48 6.39 0.56
N ALA A 286 -15.39 6.66 1.27
CA ALA A 286 -14.70 5.67 2.10
C ALA A 286 -15.33 5.49 3.50
N ASP A 287 -16.49 6.10 3.78
CA ASP A 287 -17.07 6.13 5.12
C ASP A 287 -17.31 4.73 5.69
N TYR A 288 -17.96 3.85 4.90
CA TYR A 288 -18.23 2.47 5.27
C TYR A 288 -16.94 1.68 5.45
N THR A 289 -16.03 1.75 4.48
CA THR A 289 -14.81 0.94 4.49
C THR A 289 -13.85 1.38 5.60
N PHE A 290 -13.77 2.67 5.93
CA PHE A 290 -12.98 3.14 7.08
C PHE A 290 -13.61 2.71 8.40
N PHE A 291 -14.93 2.79 8.52
CA PHE A 291 -15.63 2.31 9.72
C PHE A 291 -15.42 0.81 9.93
N MET A 292 -15.60 0.00 8.88
CA MET A 292 -15.37 -1.45 8.97
C MET A 292 -13.90 -1.80 9.22
N LYS A 293 -12.95 -1.02 8.68
CA LYS A 293 -11.52 -1.29 8.82
C LYS A 293 -10.97 -0.88 10.19
N PHE A 294 -11.39 0.26 10.71
CA PHE A 294 -10.78 0.89 11.90
C PHE A 294 -11.72 0.96 13.11
N GLY A 295 -13.00 0.59 12.97
CA GLY A 295 -14.03 0.79 14.01
C GLY A 295 -14.43 2.25 14.23
N ILE A 296 -13.64 3.20 13.70
CA ILE A 296 -13.85 4.64 13.80
C ILE A 296 -13.69 5.27 12.43
N ARG A 297 -14.46 6.34 12.17
CA ARG A 297 -14.32 7.18 11.00
C ARG A 297 -14.37 8.65 11.39
N ASP A 298 -13.50 9.45 10.79
CA ASP A 298 -13.66 10.91 10.84
C ASP A 298 -14.66 11.34 9.77
N HIS A 299 -15.91 11.53 10.18
CA HIS A 299 -17.00 11.98 9.32
C HIS A 299 -16.81 13.43 8.82
N ARG A 300 -15.91 14.21 9.44
CA ARG A 300 -15.64 15.60 9.06
C ARG A 300 -14.81 15.59 7.78
N GLY A 301 -15.46 15.87 6.65
CA GLY A 301 -14.82 15.95 5.33
C GLY A 301 -14.14 14.68 4.82
N GLY A 302 -14.40 13.52 5.43
CA GLY A 302 -13.78 12.24 5.07
C GLY A 302 -12.39 12.00 5.67
N GLY A 303 -11.97 12.78 6.66
CA GLY A 303 -10.73 12.52 7.42
C GLY A 303 -9.50 12.37 6.52
N ARG A 304 -8.79 11.25 6.68
CA ARG A 304 -7.61 10.87 5.89
C ARG A 304 -7.90 10.43 4.46
N ALA A 305 -9.13 9.98 4.16
CA ALA A 305 -9.56 9.60 2.81
C ALA A 305 -9.90 10.80 1.91
N SER A 306 -9.89 12.01 2.47
CA SER A 306 -10.26 13.23 1.78
C SER A 306 -9.25 13.61 0.70
N GLY A 307 -9.73 14.19 -0.40
CA GLY A 307 -8.87 14.78 -1.43
C GLY A 307 -7.98 15.92 -0.92
N ARG A 308 -8.19 16.43 0.31
CA ARG A 308 -7.29 17.37 0.98
C ARG A 308 -5.86 16.80 1.11
N GLU A 309 -5.72 15.51 1.39
CA GLU A 309 -4.43 14.82 1.50
C GLU A 309 -3.57 14.97 0.25
N THR A 310 -4.18 15.07 -0.94
CA THR A 310 -3.43 15.23 -2.19
C THR A 310 -2.66 16.55 -2.30
N ALA A 311 -2.95 17.57 -1.48
CA ALA A 311 -2.10 18.76 -1.42
C ALA A 311 -0.70 18.41 -0.92
N ALA A 312 -0.58 17.51 0.06
CA ALA A 312 0.72 17.03 0.54
C ALA A 312 1.51 16.29 -0.57
N ARG A 313 0.81 15.50 -1.39
CA ARG A 313 1.40 14.83 -2.56
C ARG A 313 1.90 15.84 -3.60
N VAL A 314 1.10 16.87 -3.89
CA VAL A 314 1.49 17.94 -4.82
C VAL A 314 2.67 18.72 -4.28
N SER A 315 2.73 19.00 -2.97
CA SER A 315 3.87 19.70 -2.37
C SER A 315 5.19 18.94 -2.58
N ALA A 316 5.20 17.64 -2.30
CA ALA A 316 6.38 16.81 -2.52
C ALA A 316 6.67 16.58 -4.01
N GLY A 317 5.63 16.42 -4.83
CA GLY A 317 5.76 16.24 -6.27
C GLY A 317 6.31 17.47 -6.99
N ALA A 318 6.02 18.68 -6.51
CA ALA A 318 6.59 19.91 -7.06
C ALA A 318 8.13 19.92 -7.00
N ILE A 319 8.70 19.42 -5.91
CA ILE A 319 10.15 19.26 -5.75
C ILE A 319 10.68 18.27 -6.79
N ALA A 320 10.02 17.12 -6.96
CA ALA A 320 10.42 16.13 -7.95
C ALA A 320 10.29 16.64 -9.39
N LYS A 321 9.21 17.36 -9.71
CA LYS A 321 9.01 18.01 -11.01
C LYS A 321 10.14 18.99 -11.32
N LYS A 322 10.46 19.88 -10.39
CA LYS A 322 11.55 20.86 -10.56
C LYS A 322 12.90 20.21 -10.81
N ILE A 323 13.20 19.09 -10.14
CA ILE A 323 14.43 18.31 -10.37
C ILE A 323 14.42 17.71 -11.78
N LEU A 324 13.34 17.04 -12.17
CA LEU A 324 13.23 16.35 -13.46
C LEU A 324 13.18 17.31 -14.66
N GLU A 325 12.60 18.51 -14.51
CA GLU A 325 12.56 19.54 -15.56
C GLU A 325 13.96 19.97 -15.99
N ARG A 326 14.92 20.04 -15.06
CA ARG A 326 16.33 20.34 -15.37
C ARG A 326 16.98 19.26 -16.24
N LYS A 327 16.43 18.04 -16.21
CA LYS A 327 16.83 16.92 -17.06
C LYS A 327 16.04 16.82 -18.36
N GLY A 328 15.21 17.82 -18.67
CA GLY A 328 14.41 17.86 -19.88
C GLY A 328 13.16 16.98 -19.84
N ILE A 329 12.80 16.43 -18.68
CA ILE A 329 11.53 15.71 -18.53
C ILE A 329 10.37 16.70 -18.58
N LYS A 330 9.37 16.39 -19.40
CA LYS A 330 8.13 17.16 -19.46
C LYS A 330 6.97 16.21 -19.21
N ILE A 331 6.13 16.57 -18.23
CA ILE A 331 4.93 15.81 -17.89
C ILE A 331 3.73 16.67 -18.27
N TYR A 332 2.95 16.22 -19.25
CA TYR A 332 1.68 16.83 -19.63
C TYR A 332 0.55 15.93 -19.18
N ALA A 333 -0.43 16.48 -18.47
CA ALA A 333 -1.65 15.79 -18.13
C ALA A 333 -2.85 16.68 -18.45
N TYR A 334 -3.85 16.12 -19.13
CA TYR A 334 -5.00 16.89 -19.62
C TYR A 334 -6.23 16.04 -19.85
N SER A 335 -7.40 16.67 -19.79
CA SER A 335 -8.69 16.01 -19.99
C SER A 335 -8.88 15.68 -21.47
N VAL A 336 -9.19 14.42 -21.76
CA VAL A 336 -9.56 13.95 -23.11
C VAL A 336 -11.02 13.51 -23.18
N GLU A 337 -11.69 13.34 -22.04
CA GLU A 337 -13.13 13.13 -21.99
C GLU A 337 -13.71 13.65 -20.66
N ILE A 338 -14.84 14.34 -20.70
CA ILE A 338 -15.66 14.64 -19.52
C ILE A 338 -17.13 14.42 -19.84
N GLY A 339 -17.81 13.61 -19.03
CA GLY A 339 -19.27 13.39 -19.16
C GLY A 339 -19.72 12.90 -20.55
N GLY A 340 -18.90 12.10 -21.22
CA GLY A 340 -19.17 11.58 -22.58
C GLY A 340 -18.81 12.54 -23.72
N ILE A 341 -18.30 13.74 -23.42
CA ILE A 341 -17.76 14.65 -24.44
C ILE A 341 -16.29 14.31 -24.63
N SER A 342 -15.95 13.68 -25.75
CA SER A 342 -14.58 13.32 -26.09
C SER A 342 -13.85 14.45 -26.83
N TRP A 343 -12.53 14.46 -26.65
CA TRP A 343 -11.58 15.29 -27.37
C TRP A 343 -11.49 14.88 -28.86
N SER A 344 -11.28 15.86 -29.74
CA SER A 344 -11.13 15.65 -31.19
C SER A 344 -9.84 14.95 -31.63
N GLY A 345 -8.85 14.79 -30.74
CA GLY A 345 -7.51 14.34 -31.08
C GLY A 345 -6.57 15.45 -31.58
N LYS A 346 -7.00 16.72 -31.57
CA LYS A 346 -6.21 17.89 -31.98
C LYS A 346 -6.10 18.94 -30.87
N GLY A 347 -4.99 19.64 -30.74
CA GLY A 347 -4.87 20.70 -29.74
C GLY A 347 -3.45 21.16 -29.52
N SER A 348 -3.26 22.03 -28.53
CA SER A 348 -1.95 22.52 -28.10
C SER A 348 -1.81 22.38 -26.59
N TYR A 349 -0.61 22.01 -26.13
CA TYR A 349 -0.33 21.96 -24.69
C TYR A 349 -0.47 23.34 -24.01
N GLU A 350 -0.29 24.43 -24.76
CA GLU A 350 -0.47 25.80 -24.26
C GLU A 350 -1.91 26.07 -23.80
N ASN A 351 -2.88 25.36 -24.38
CA ASN A 351 -4.29 25.52 -24.01
C ASN A 351 -4.64 24.82 -22.70
N ILE A 352 -3.82 23.90 -22.19
CA ILE A 352 -4.16 23.08 -21.01
C ILE A 352 -4.47 23.95 -19.79
N GLU A 353 -3.69 24.98 -19.49
CA GLU A 353 -3.97 25.86 -18.36
C GLU A 353 -4.83 27.07 -18.74
N ALA A 354 -5.16 27.25 -20.03
CA ALA A 354 -5.93 28.38 -20.54
C ALA A 354 -7.45 28.20 -20.40
N ASN A 355 -7.92 27.00 -20.03
CA ASN A 355 -9.34 26.70 -19.84
C ASN A 355 -9.57 25.88 -18.56
N PRO A 356 -10.77 25.96 -17.96
CA PRO A 356 -10.98 25.41 -16.62
C PRO A 356 -11.07 23.89 -16.60
N VAL A 357 -11.36 23.23 -17.73
CA VAL A 357 -11.43 21.76 -17.83
C VAL A 357 -10.10 21.11 -18.18
N ARG A 358 -9.06 21.92 -18.46
CA ARG A 358 -7.71 21.49 -18.82
C ARG A 358 -7.66 20.55 -20.03
N CYS A 359 -8.43 20.87 -21.07
CA CYS A 359 -8.39 20.16 -22.35
C CYS A 359 -7.47 20.92 -23.33
N PRO A 360 -6.61 20.27 -24.13
CA PRO A 360 -5.75 20.96 -25.10
C PRO A 360 -6.52 21.50 -26.32
N ASP A 361 -7.77 21.06 -26.49
CA ASP A 361 -8.68 21.49 -27.55
C ASP A 361 -9.70 22.48 -27.00
N ALA A 362 -9.64 23.73 -27.46
CA ALA A 362 -10.52 24.79 -27.01
C ALA A 362 -12.00 24.52 -27.36
N GLU A 363 -12.30 23.84 -28.48
CA GLU A 363 -13.68 23.57 -28.89
C GLU A 363 -14.29 22.46 -28.02
N SER A 364 -13.55 21.36 -27.81
CA SER A 364 -13.96 20.33 -26.87
C SER A 364 -14.05 20.86 -25.44
N ALA A 365 -13.14 21.77 -25.04
CA ALA A 365 -13.15 22.38 -23.70
C ALA A 365 -14.46 23.10 -23.39
N LEU A 366 -14.98 23.90 -24.33
CA LEU A 366 -16.25 24.60 -24.17
C LEU A 366 -17.42 23.63 -23.97
N LYS A 367 -17.49 22.59 -24.80
CA LYS A 367 -18.53 21.55 -24.71
C LYS A 367 -18.47 20.77 -23.39
N MET A 368 -17.25 20.44 -22.94
CA MET A 368 -17.04 19.80 -21.63
C MET A 368 -17.46 20.72 -20.48
N GLU A 369 -17.12 22.02 -20.53
CA GLU A 369 -17.52 23.00 -19.52
C GLU A 369 -19.05 23.14 -19.43
N GLU A 370 -19.73 23.27 -20.57
CA GLU A 370 -21.19 23.31 -20.64
C GLU A 370 -21.82 22.08 -19.99
N LYS A 371 -21.29 20.88 -20.27
CA LYS A 371 -21.77 19.62 -19.68
C LYS A 371 -21.60 19.59 -18.16
N ILE A 372 -20.48 20.08 -17.64
CA ILE A 372 -20.24 20.19 -16.19
C ILE A 372 -21.23 21.16 -15.56
N LEU A 373 -21.52 22.29 -16.20
CA LEU A 373 -22.49 23.27 -15.70
C LEU A 373 -23.93 22.73 -15.73
N GLU A 374 -24.28 21.94 -16.73
CA GLU A 374 -25.56 21.22 -16.79
C GLU A 374 -25.70 20.25 -15.61
N ALA A 375 -24.73 19.34 -15.42
CA ALA A 375 -24.73 18.39 -14.30
C ALA A 375 -24.82 19.11 -12.95
N ARG A 376 -24.14 20.25 -12.79
CA ARG A 376 -24.23 21.08 -11.59
C ARG A 376 -25.64 21.61 -11.35
N LYS A 377 -26.34 22.10 -12.38
CA LYS A 377 -27.72 22.60 -12.28
C LYS A 377 -28.69 21.49 -11.89
N GLU A 378 -28.43 20.26 -12.36
CA GLU A 378 -29.20 19.07 -12.00
C GLU A 378 -28.88 18.51 -10.60
N GLY A 379 -27.89 19.09 -9.90
CA GLY A 379 -27.43 18.59 -8.61
C GLY A 379 -26.68 17.27 -8.70
N ASP A 380 -26.08 16.97 -9.85
CA ASP A 380 -25.31 15.76 -10.17
C ASP A 380 -23.82 16.06 -10.43
N SER A 381 -23.06 15.05 -10.85
CA SER A 381 -21.62 15.16 -11.14
C SER A 381 -21.19 14.29 -12.31
N LEU A 382 -19.98 14.56 -12.83
CA LEU A 382 -19.39 13.88 -13.98
C LEU A 382 -17.99 13.37 -13.65
N GLY A 383 -17.66 12.23 -14.27
CA GLY A 383 -16.30 11.71 -14.35
C GLY A 383 -15.64 12.08 -15.68
N GLY A 384 -14.52 11.43 -15.97
CA GLY A 384 -13.81 11.66 -17.23
C GLY A 384 -12.55 10.82 -17.38
N ILE A 385 -11.84 11.08 -18.48
CA ILE A 385 -10.58 10.45 -18.84
C ILE A 385 -9.50 11.53 -18.96
N VAL A 386 -8.37 11.30 -18.30
CA VAL A 386 -7.16 12.13 -18.41
C VAL A 386 -6.13 11.38 -19.24
N GLN A 387 -5.53 12.04 -20.22
CA GLN A 387 -4.32 11.56 -20.88
C GLN A 387 -3.10 12.18 -20.21
N ILE A 388 -2.09 11.37 -19.99
CA ILE A 388 -0.80 11.77 -19.44
C ILE A 388 0.28 11.36 -20.44
N GLU A 389 1.18 12.28 -20.71
CA GLU A 389 2.35 12.09 -21.57
C GLU A 389 3.61 12.53 -20.85
N ILE A 390 4.61 11.65 -20.81
CA ILE A 390 5.91 11.90 -20.19
C ILE A 390 6.98 11.86 -21.26
N HIS A 391 7.55 13.01 -21.56
CA HIS A 391 8.59 13.17 -22.58
C HIS A 391 9.97 13.26 -21.94
N GLY A 392 10.99 12.82 -22.69
CA GLY A 392 12.40 12.90 -22.29
C GLY A 392 12.86 11.80 -21.34
N VAL A 393 12.01 10.82 -21.01
CA VAL A 393 12.38 9.72 -20.11
C VAL A 393 13.48 8.88 -20.77
N PRO A 394 14.64 8.68 -20.14
CA PRO A 394 15.69 7.87 -20.74
C PRO A 394 15.26 6.40 -20.83
N PRO A 395 15.76 5.63 -21.82
CA PRO A 395 15.53 4.19 -21.88
C PRO A 395 16.17 3.50 -20.67
N GLY A 396 15.51 2.49 -20.09
CA GLY A 396 16.07 1.66 -19.02
C GLY A 396 15.58 1.97 -17.60
N LEU A 397 14.57 2.83 -17.42
CA LEU A 397 13.93 3.04 -16.12
C LEU A 397 12.90 1.96 -15.83
N GLY A 398 12.98 1.34 -14.65
CA GLY A 398 12.09 0.25 -14.21
C GLY A 398 12.84 -1.03 -13.92
N ASP A 399 12.20 -1.93 -13.17
CA ASP A 399 12.76 -3.23 -12.81
C ASP A 399 11.92 -4.38 -13.42
N PRO A 400 12.47 -5.59 -13.59
CA PRO A 400 11.70 -6.73 -14.06
C PRO A 400 10.69 -7.22 -13.00
N VAL A 401 9.82 -8.14 -13.43
CA VAL A 401 8.85 -8.87 -12.58
C VAL A 401 7.92 -7.93 -11.77
N PHE A 402 8.21 -7.68 -10.50
CA PHE A 402 7.35 -6.93 -9.57
C PHE A 402 7.70 -5.43 -9.48
N GLY A 403 8.88 -5.02 -9.95
CA GLY A 403 9.32 -3.61 -9.87
C GLY A 403 9.15 -2.84 -11.19
N LYS A 404 8.30 -3.36 -12.09
CA LYS A 404 8.03 -2.75 -13.41
C LYS A 404 7.62 -1.29 -13.26
N LEU A 405 8.17 -0.41 -14.10
CA LEU A 405 7.82 1.00 -14.13
C LEU A 405 6.33 1.20 -14.43
N SER A 406 5.75 0.41 -15.34
CA SER A 406 4.30 0.43 -15.59
C SER A 406 3.48 0.11 -14.32
N SER A 407 3.93 -0.87 -13.52
CA SER A 407 3.28 -1.22 -12.25
C SER A 407 3.41 -0.09 -11.21
N ARG A 408 4.59 0.53 -11.11
CA ARG A 408 4.83 1.65 -10.20
C ARG A 408 4.00 2.89 -10.59
N LEU A 409 3.97 3.25 -11.86
CA LEU A 409 3.15 4.36 -12.38
C LEU A 409 1.65 4.09 -12.18
N ALA A 410 1.20 2.87 -12.50
CA ALA A 410 -0.19 2.48 -12.27
C ALA A 410 -0.55 2.55 -10.79
N SER A 411 0.31 2.06 -9.89
CA SER A 411 0.11 2.14 -8.45
C SER A 411 0.03 3.60 -7.97
N ALA A 412 0.96 4.45 -8.41
CA ALA A 412 1.00 5.86 -8.08
C ALA A 412 -0.31 6.56 -8.46
N ILE A 413 -0.82 6.31 -9.66
CA ILE A 413 -2.07 6.88 -10.17
C ILE A 413 -3.31 6.27 -9.50
N MET A 414 -3.38 4.94 -9.36
CA MET A 414 -4.51 4.25 -8.73
C MET A 414 -4.65 4.57 -7.23
N SER A 415 -3.58 5.04 -6.58
CA SER A 415 -3.60 5.51 -5.20
C SER A 415 -4.31 6.86 -5.01
N ILE A 416 -4.64 7.56 -6.11
CA ILE A 416 -5.36 8.84 -6.07
C ILE A 416 -6.85 8.56 -5.92
N GLY A 417 -7.52 9.31 -5.03
CA GLY A 417 -8.95 9.20 -4.83
C GLY A 417 -9.73 9.34 -6.13
N ALA A 418 -10.80 8.54 -6.27
CA ALA A 418 -11.69 8.49 -7.44
C ALA A 418 -11.09 7.95 -8.75
N VAL A 419 -9.81 7.60 -8.82
CA VAL A 419 -9.28 6.85 -9.96
C VAL A 419 -9.81 5.41 -9.94
N LYS A 420 -10.18 4.89 -11.11
CA LYS A 420 -10.75 3.54 -11.29
C LYS A 420 -10.15 2.70 -12.40
N GLY A 421 -9.28 3.27 -13.22
CA GLY A 421 -8.61 2.54 -14.29
C GLY A 421 -7.40 3.30 -14.82
N VAL A 422 -6.42 2.55 -15.30
CA VAL A 422 -5.21 3.04 -15.96
C VAL A 422 -4.94 2.13 -17.15
N GLU A 423 -4.57 2.73 -18.27
CA GLU A 423 -4.07 2.02 -19.44
C GLU A 423 -2.83 2.72 -20.01
N PHE A 424 -1.95 1.98 -20.67
CA PHE A 424 -0.69 2.48 -21.24
C PHE A 424 -0.70 2.30 -22.76
N GLY A 425 -0.14 3.27 -23.48
CA GLY A 425 -0.10 3.30 -24.94
C GLY A 425 -1.50 3.21 -25.54
N ASP A 426 -1.69 2.28 -26.47
CA ASP A 426 -2.99 1.99 -27.07
C ASP A 426 -3.98 1.33 -26.08
N GLY A 427 -3.50 0.87 -24.93
CA GLY A 427 -4.33 0.44 -23.81
C GLY A 427 -5.24 -0.73 -24.14
N PHE A 428 -6.52 -0.64 -23.77
CA PHE A 428 -7.51 -1.69 -24.05
C PHE A 428 -7.74 -1.94 -25.54
N LYS A 429 -7.38 -0.99 -26.42
CA LYS A 429 -7.46 -1.19 -27.88
C LYS A 429 -6.55 -2.31 -28.36
N LEU A 430 -5.43 -2.58 -27.67
CA LEU A 430 -4.50 -3.66 -28.01
C LEU A 430 -5.18 -5.05 -28.03
N ALA A 431 -6.24 -5.25 -27.23
CA ALA A 431 -6.99 -6.50 -27.20
C ALA A 431 -7.74 -6.80 -28.53
N LEU A 432 -7.89 -5.80 -29.39
CA LEU A 432 -8.55 -5.90 -30.68
C LEU A 432 -7.57 -6.12 -31.85
N LEU A 433 -6.27 -6.01 -31.58
CA LEU A 433 -5.22 -6.04 -32.60
C LEU A 433 -4.51 -7.40 -32.65
N ARG A 434 -3.99 -7.74 -33.83
CA ARG A 434 -3.03 -8.84 -33.98
C ARG A 434 -1.63 -8.38 -33.58
N GLY A 435 -0.75 -9.31 -33.22
CA GLY A 435 0.65 -8.99 -32.90
C GLY A 435 1.38 -8.24 -34.02
N SER A 436 1.07 -8.55 -35.30
CA SER A 436 1.63 -7.83 -36.46
C SER A 436 1.20 -6.36 -36.56
N GLU A 437 0.12 -5.97 -35.87
CA GLU A 437 -0.43 -4.61 -35.84
C GLU A 437 -0.06 -3.88 -34.55
N ALA A 438 0.15 -4.61 -33.46
CA ALA A 438 0.43 -4.05 -32.13
C ALA A 438 1.94 -3.91 -31.82
N ASN A 439 2.81 -4.68 -32.47
CA ASN A 439 4.23 -4.68 -32.15
C ASN A 439 4.92 -3.41 -32.66
N ASP A 440 5.64 -2.73 -31.76
CA ASP A 440 6.47 -1.57 -32.12
C ASP A 440 7.77 -2.01 -32.80
N ALA A 441 7.79 -1.95 -34.14
CA ALA A 441 8.98 -2.28 -34.93
C ALA A 441 10.11 -1.25 -34.74
N MET A 442 11.35 -1.65 -34.99
CA MET A 442 12.52 -0.77 -34.90
C MET A 442 13.28 -0.70 -36.22
N ALA A 443 13.78 0.49 -36.55
CA ALA A 443 14.69 0.76 -37.67
C ALA A 443 15.65 1.89 -37.28
N ASP A 444 16.90 1.84 -37.76
CA ASP A 444 17.91 2.88 -37.54
C ASP A 444 18.11 3.29 -36.06
N GLY A 445 17.95 2.32 -35.15
CA GLY A 445 18.11 2.52 -33.70
C GLY A 445 16.93 3.24 -33.02
N LYS A 446 15.77 3.35 -33.67
CA LYS A 446 14.55 3.98 -33.12
C LYS A 446 13.34 3.07 -33.27
N PHE A 447 12.33 3.29 -32.43
CA PHE A 447 11.01 2.71 -32.64
C PHE A 447 10.28 3.43 -33.78
N MET A 448 9.54 2.68 -34.59
CA MET A 448 8.75 3.21 -35.71
C MET A 448 7.32 3.58 -35.31
N SER A 449 6.87 3.11 -34.14
CA SER A 449 5.56 3.34 -33.54
C SER A 449 5.68 3.30 -32.01
N ASN A 450 4.61 3.67 -31.30
CA ASN A 450 4.59 3.69 -29.83
C ASN A 450 3.28 3.12 -29.25
N HIS A 451 2.81 1.99 -29.79
CA HIS A 451 1.62 1.27 -29.32
C HIS A 451 1.77 0.82 -27.86
N SER A 452 3.00 0.51 -27.44
CA SER A 452 3.36 0.16 -26.06
C SER A 452 3.35 1.35 -25.09
N GLY A 453 3.29 2.59 -25.58
CA GLY A 453 3.25 3.79 -24.74
C GLY A 453 4.52 3.99 -23.93
N GLY A 454 5.69 3.79 -24.55
CA GLY A 454 7.00 4.06 -23.98
C GLY A 454 7.50 3.01 -23.00
N LEU A 455 6.78 1.89 -22.83
CA LEU A 455 7.04 0.87 -21.82
C LEU A 455 6.99 -0.54 -22.43
N LEU A 456 8.12 -1.23 -22.46
CA LEU A 456 8.22 -2.63 -22.90
C LEU A 456 8.84 -3.49 -21.79
N GLY A 457 8.21 -4.63 -21.48
CA GLY A 457 8.61 -5.48 -20.35
C GLY A 457 8.46 -4.82 -18.98
N GLY A 458 7.86 -3.61 -18.92
CA GLY A 458 7.82 -2.77 -17.72
C GLY A 458 9.05 -1.87 -17.54
N ILE A 459 9.84 -1.66 -18.58
CA ILE A 459 11.02 -0.79 -18.60
C ILE A 459 10.80 0.30 -19.67
N SER A 460 11.25 1.54 -19.41
CA SER A 460 11.13 2.63 -20.38
C SER A 460 11.96 2.37 -21.64
N THR A 461 11.39 2.68 -22.80
CA THR A 461 12.02 2.49 -24.11
C THR A 461 12.79 3.71 -24.61
N GLY A 462 12.59 4.87 -23.98
CA GLY A 462 13.08 6.16 -24.46
C GLY A 462 12.03 6.94 -25.28
N GLU A 463 10.99 6.26 -25.76
CA GLU A 463 9.82 6.92 -26.37
C GLU A 463 8.95 7.58 -25.29
N PRO A 464 8.09 8.55 -25.67
CA PRO A 464 7.16 9.15 -24.73
C PRO A 464 6.32 8.09 -24.01
N ILE A 465 6.25 8.18 -22.68
CA ILE A 465 5.34 7.33 -21.92
C ILE A 465 3.95 7.93 -22.03
N VAL A 466 3.00 7.16 -22.55
CA VAL A 466 1.62 7.60 -22.75
C VAL A 466 0.70 6.72 -21.91
N MET A 467 -0.19 7.34 -21.14
CA MET A 467 -1.19 6.62 -20.37
C MET A 467 -2.53 7.38 -20.30
N ARG A 468 -3.62 6.64 -20.13
CA ARG A 468 -4.95 7.21 -19.88
C ARG A 468 -5.48 6.74 -18.54
N VAL A 469 -6.16 7.64 -17.85
CA VAL A 469 -6.62 7.46 -16.46
C VAL A 469 -8.11 7.73 -16.36
N VAL A 470 -8.85 6.78 -15.83
CA VAL A 470 -10.30 6.88 -15.62
C VAL A 470 -10.56 7.46 -14.23
N VAL A 471 -11.30 8.55 -14.18
CA VAL A 471 -11.75 9.20 -12.94
C VAL A 471 -13.26 9.11 -12.84
N LYS A 472 -13.77 8.50 -11.76
CA LYS A 472 -15.21 8.37 -11.55
C LYS A 472 -15.87 9.73 -11.24
N PRO A 473 -17.20 9.87 -11.41
CA PRO A 473 -17.94 11.03 -10.95
C PRO A 473 -17.76 11.32 -9.44
N THR A 474 -17.85 12.60 -9.08
CA THR A 474 -17.77 13.05 -7.69
C THR A 474 -18.93 12.46 -6.86
N SER A 475 -18.63 11.76 -5.79
CA SER A 475 -19.68 10.98 -5.09
C SER A 475 -20.65 11.80 -4.23
N SER A 476 -20.28 13.03 -3.85
CA SER A 476 -21.19 13.94 -3.14
C SER A 476 -22.02 14.75 -4.13
N ILE A 477 -23.30 14.42 -4.22
CA ILE A 477 -24.29 15.05 -5.09
C ILE A 477 -25.53 15.48 -4.28
N ALA A 478 -26.29 16.43 -4.82
CA ALA A 478 -27.50 16.96 -4.19
C ALA A 478 -28.73 16.09 -4.46
N LYS A 479 -28.67 15.18 -5.45
CA LYS A 479 -29.71 14.20 -5.69
C LYS A 479 -29.84 13.21 -4.50
N PRO A 480 -31.07 12.79 -4.15
CA PRO A 480 -31.28 11.81 -3.09
C PRO A 480 -30.68 10.45 -3.40
N GLN A 481 -30.06 9.81 -2.41
CA GLN A 481 -29.42 8.51 -2.53
C GLN A 481 -29.77 7.60 -1.35
N LYS A 482 -29.97 6.32 -1.63
CA LYS A 482 -30.16 5.29 -0.59
C LYS A 482 -28.82 4.84 -0.04
N THR A 483 -28.75 4.62 1.27
CA THR A 483 -27.55 4.13 1.95
C THR A 483 -27.89 3.51 3.31
N LEU A 484 -26.86 3.17 4.08
CA LEU A 484 -26.96 2.69 5.46
C LEU A 484 -26.40 3.71 6.46
N ASN A 485 -26.97 3.73 7.66
CA ASN A 485 -26.39 4.40 8.81
C ASN A 485 -25.38 3.49 9.54
N THR A 486 -24.71 4.01 10.57
CA THR A 486 -23.74 3.26 11.40
C THR A 486 -24.36 2.11 12.20
N LYS A 487 -25.70 2.03 12.28
CA LYS A 487 -26.46 0.91 12.85
C LYS A 487 -26.94 -0.08 11.78
N PHE A 488 -26.51 0.09 10.52
CA PHE A 488 -26.92 -0.74 9.38
C PHE A 488 -28.41 -0.65 9.03
N GLU A 489 -29.08 0.43 9.40
CA GLU A 489 -30.46 0.70 9.03
C GLU A 489 -30.50 1.46 7.69
N ASN A 490 -31.49 1.15 6.85
CA ASN A 490 -31.69 1.85 5.58
C ASN A 490 -32.07 3.31 5.82
N VAL A 491 -31.32 4.22 5.23
CA VAL A 491 -31.57 5.66 5.28
C VAL A 491 -31.40 6.28 3.89
N GLU A 492 -31.89 7.51 3.74
CA GLU A 492 -31.68 8.33 2.56
C GLU A 492 -30.77 9.51 2.91
N ILE A 493 -29.90 9.89 1.98
CA ILE A 493 -28.98 11.01 2.14
C ILE A 493 -29.01 11.93 0.93
N GLN A 494 -28.98 13.22 1.22
CA GLN A 494 -28.72 14.29 0.26
C GLN A 494 -27.56 15.12 0.77
N VAL A 495 -26.51 15.28 -0.03
CA VAL A 495 -25.34 16.05 0.39
C VAL A 495 -25.44 17.44 -0.21
N HIS A 496 -26.00 18.36 0.57
CA HIS A 496 -26.04 19.78 0.22
C HIS A 496 -24.70 20.44 0.54
N GLY A 497 -24.15 21.21 -0.40
CA GLY A 497 -22.89 21.89 -0.20
C GLY A 497 -22.17 22.24 -1.50
N ARG A 498 -20.99 22.84 -1.34
CA ARG A 498 -20.11 23.21 -2.46
C ARG A 498 -19.21 22.02 -2.81
N HIS A 499 -19.74 21.03 -3.51
CA HIS A 499 -18.95 19.93 -4.06
C HIS A 499 -18.58 20.23 -5.52
N ASP A 500 -17.48 19.64 -5.98
CA ASP A 500 -17.05 19.78 -7.37
C ASP A 500 -17.99 18.94 -8.27
N PRO A 501 -18.69 19.54 -9.24
CA PRO A 501 -19.47 18.78 -10.22
C PRO A 501 -18.58 17.91 -11.12
N CYS A 502 -17.28 18.20 -11.20
CA CYS A 502 -16.29 17.34 -11.82
C CYS A 502 -14.92 17.54 -11.16
N ILE A 503 -14.31 16.48 -10.65
CA ILE A 503 -12.99 16.50 -9.99
C ILE A 503 -11.82 16.35 -10.95
N VAL A 504 -12.06 15.99 -12.22
CA VAL A 504 -11.03 15.69 -13.23
C VAL A 504 -9.97 16.80 -13.32
N PRO A 505 -10.33 18.10 -13.46
CA PRO A 505 -9.32 19.15 -13.61
C PRO A 505 -8.41 19.29 -12.38
N ARG A 506 -8.96 19.04 -11.19
CA ARG A 506 -8.20 19.12 -9.92
C ARG A 506 -7.29 17.91 -9.70
N ALA A 507 -7.61 16.77 -10.31
CA ALA A 507 -6.80 15.56 -10.20
C ALA A 507 -5.53 15.64 -11.05
N ILE A 508 -5.53 16.46 -12.13
CA ILE A 508 -4.40 16.60 -13.06
C ILE A 508 -3.07 16.96 -12.36
N PRO A 509 -2.96 18.05 -11.56
CA PRO A 509 -1.72 18.37 -10.84
C PRO A 509 -1.26 17.25 -9.88
N VAL A 510 -2.21 16.52 -9.30
CA VAL A 510 -1.92 15.39 -8.40
C VAL A 510 -1.31 14.23 -9.20
N MET A 511 -1.87 13.93 -10.38
CA MET A 511 -1.35 12.91 -11.27
C MET A 511 0.07 13.26 -11.72
N GLU A 512 0.30 14.48 -12.21
CA GLU A 512 1.65 14.94 -12.59
C GLU A 512 2.67 14.80 -11.45
N SER A 513 2.27 15.18 -10.24
CA SER A 513 3.09 15.09 -9.04
C SER A 513 3.48 13.64 -8.69
N MET A 514 2.50 12.72 -8.72
CA MET A 514 2.74 11.31 -8.44
C MET A 514 3.61 10.65 -9.53
N ILE A 515 3.45 11.06 -10.79
CA ILE A 515 4.30 10.61 -11.89
C ILE A 515 5.74 11.11 -11.71
N ALA A 516 5.92 12.39 -11.38
CA ALA A 516 7.24 12.97 -11.14
C ALA A 516 7.99 12.25 -10.01
N LEU A 517 7.31 11.98 -8.88
CA LEU A 517 7.88 11.20 -7.78
C LEU A 517 8.31 9.79 -8.23
N THR A 518 7.47 9.13 -9.02
CA THR A 518 7.74 7.78 -9.52
C THR A 518 8.95 7.74 -10.46
N ILE A 519 9.02 8.70 -11.41
CA ILE A 519 10.11 8.79 -12.38
C ILE A 519 11.41 9.17 -11.69
N LEU A 520 11.39 10.12 -10.75
CA LEU A 520 12.57 10.52 -10.00
C LEU A 520 13.16 9.36 -9.20
N ASP A 521 12.32 8.62 -8.48
CA ASP A 521 12.74 7.45 -7.70
C ASP A 521 13.31 6.33 -8.61
N ALA A 522 12.63 6.04 -9.73
CA ALA A 522 13.09 5.04 -10.71
C ALA A 522 14.43 5.43 -11.35
N TRP A 523 14.62 6.71 -11.71
CA TRP A 523 15.87 7.21 -12.26
C TRP A 523 16.99 7.16 -11.22
N ALA A 524 16.74 7.60 -9.99
CA ALA A 524 17.73 7.54 -8.92
C ALA A 524 18.23 6.11 -8.67
N LYS A 525 17.34 5.11 -8.77
CA LYS A 525 17.73 3.69 -8.69
C LYS A 525 18.57 3.26 -9.87
N GLN A 526 18.12 3.56 -11.09
CA GLN A 526 18.81 3.12 -12.29
C GLN A 526 20.23 3.69 -12.38
N ALA A 527 20.41 4.96 -12.02
CA ALA A 527 21.71 5.59 -11.99
C ALA A 527 22.68 4.90 -11.01
N LYS A 528 22.18 4.36 -9.89
CA LYS A 528 22.98 3.57 -8.94
C LYS A 528 23.24 2.14 -9.41
N LEU A 529 22.26 1.52 -10.07
CA LEU A 529 22.34 0.13 -10.51
C LEU A 529 23.33 -0.07 -11.66
N ASN A 530 23.39 0.87 -12.61
CA ASN A 530 24.22 0.76 -13.80
C ASN A 530 25.07 2.04 -14.01
N PRO A 531 26.32 2.05 -13.53
CA PRO A 531 27.22 3.22 -13.66
C PRO A 531 27.52 3.61 -15.12
N GLU A 532 27.62 2.67 -16.06
CA GLU A 532 27.85 3.00 -17.48
C GLU A 532 26.63 3.67 -18.11
N TRP A 533 25.42 3.21 -17.76
CA TRP A 533 24.19 3.90 -18.13
C TRP A 533 24.14 5.32 -17.54
N ALA A 534 24.56 5.47 -16.27
CA ALA A 534 24.60 6.75 -15.59
C ALA A 534 25.60 7.72 -16.22
N LYS A 535 26.72 7.26 -16.80
CA LYS A 535 27.62 8.13 -17.57
C LYS A 535 26.94 8.76 -18.79
N LYS A 536 25.98 8.05 -19.41
CA LYS A 536 25.27 8.52 -20.60
C LYS A 536 24.10 9.45 -20.26
N TRP A 537 23.32 9.10 -19.23
CA TRP A 537 22.06 9.80 -18.92
C TRP A 537 22.14 10.66 -17.65
N GLY A 538 23.19 10.52 -16.85
CA GLY A 538 23.42 11.21 -15.59
C GLY A 538 22.58 10.68 -14.42
N SER A 539 22.93 11.15 -13.23
CA SER A 539 22.04 11.14 -12.07
C SER A 539 20.90 12.14 -12.29
N PRO A 540 19.66 11.88 -11.83
CA PRO A 540 18.57 12.86 -11.94
C PRO A 540 18.83 14.13 -11.13
N PHE A 541 19.80 14.11 -10.20
CA PHE A 541 20.11 15.22 -9.29
C PHE A 541 21.24 16.14 -9.75
N GLU A 542 21.97 15.76 -10.81
CA GLU A 542 23.18 16.46 -11.28
C GLU A 542 22.94 17.49 -12.39
#